data_AF-A0A812T591-F1
#
_entry.id   AF-A0A812T591-F1
#
_cell.length_a   1.000
_cell.length_b   1.000
_cell.length_c   1.000
_cell.angle_alpha   90.00
_cell.angle_beta   90.00
_cell.angle_gamma   90.00
#
_symmetry.space_group_name_H-M   'P 1'
#
loop_
_entity.id
_entity.type
_entity.pdbx_description
1 polymer ?
#
loop_
_entity_poly.entity_id
_entity_poly.type
_entity_poly.pdbx_seq_one_letter_code
_entity_poly.pdbx_strand_id
1 'polypeptide(L)'
;MDGLPVTVRLLDPPLHEFIPHTEAEMGLVAKAAGVPLDRVRRRASELQEANPMLGHRGCRLAITYPEICEMQARAIFEAAAEVGRSAKKTPVAEVMVPLVSTVEELVQLKKVIEDTAKQVQKEQGVNFRYHVGTMVELPRAALQAGKLAEQAEFFSFGTNDLTQTTYGLSRDDAGSFLPEYKAKGIVETDPFVSLDQEGVGELIKIAVERGRGKRAGMKMGICGEHGGDPASIEFCEKTGLDYVSCSPFRVPIARLAAAQAALKSQGEKALQASTKAAKPRQQQFGPW
;
A
#
# COMPACT_ATOMS: atom_id res chain seq x y z
N MET A 1 -10.97 -15.86 -6.74
CA MET A 1 -10.24 -15.76 -5.45
C MET A 1 -10.93 -16.61 -4.36
N ASP A 2 -11.44 -17.81 -4.70
CA ASP A 2 -12.15 -18.69 -3.76
C ASP A 2 -11.20 -19.12 -2.63
N GLY A 3 -11.55 -18.78 -1.39
CA GLY A 3 -10.74 -19.01 -0.19
C GLY A 3 -9.44 -18.20 -0.09
N LEU A 4 -9.23 -17.21 -0.96
CA LEU A 4 -8.04 -16.34 -0.94
C LEU A 4 -8.39 -14.94 -0.42
N PRO A 5 -7.45 -14.24 0.26
CA PRO A 5 -7.65 -12.86 0.67
C PRO A 5 -7.74 -11.93 -0.55
N VAL A 6 -8.57 -10.90 -0.45
CA VAL A 6 -8.72 -9.86 -1.48
C VAL A 6 -8.63 -8.49 -0.82
N THR A 7 -7.52 -7.81 -1.07
CA THR A 7 -7.29 -6.44 -0.60
C THR A 7 -7.91 -5.43 -1.57
N VAL A 8 -8.86 -4.65 -1.09
CA VAL A 8 -9.53 -3.59 -1.83
C VAL A 8 -9.08 -2.25 -1.28
N ARG A 9 -8.39 -1.47 -2.09
CA ARG A 9 -8.01 -0.09 -1.76
C ARG A 9 -9.22 0.82 -1.96
N LEU A 10 -9.52 1.66 -0.98
CA LEU A 10 -10.55 2.70 -1.12
C LEU A 10 -10.16 3.75 -2.17
N LEU A 11 -11.10 4.63 -2.52
CA LEU A 11 -10.90 5.65 -3.55
C LEU A 11 -9.66 6.49 -3.22
N ASP A 12 -8.77 6.57 -4.20
CA ASP A 12 -7.47 7.21 -4.08
C ASP A 12 -7.33 8.50 -4.89
N PRO A 13 -7.74 8.60 -6.18
CA PRO A 13 -7.50 9.82 -6.96
C PRO A 13 -8.32 11.03 -6.47
N PRO A 14 -7.82 12.26 -6.69
CA PRO A 14 -8.56 13.49 -6.43
C PRO A 14 -9.76 13.64 -7.38
N LEU A 15 -10.75 14.43 -6.97
CA LEU A 15 -12.00 14.56 -7.72
C LEU A 15 -11.85 15.17 -9.12
N HIS A 16 -10.82 15.98 -9.37
CA HIS A 16 -10.63 16.60 -10.68
C HIS A 16 -10.28 15.60 -11.78
N GLU A 17 -9.75 14.41 -11.45
CA GLU A 17 -9.52 13.34 -12.44
C GLU A 17 -10.84 12.79 -13.02
N PHE A 18 -11.98 13.00 -12.34
CA PHE A 18 -13.30 12.56 -12.79
C PHE A 18 -14.12 13.68 -13.44
N ILE A 19 -13.58 14.91 -13.49
CA ILE A 19 -14.25 16.04 -14.12
C ILE A 19 -13.71 16.20 -15.55
N PRO A 20 -14.59 16.33 -16.56
CA PRO A 20 -14.14 16.50 -17.94
C PRO A 20 -13.32 17.77 -18.13
N HIS A 21 -12.34 17.71 -19.05
CA HIS A 21 -11.43 18.82 -19.33
C HIS A 21 -11.86 19.66 -20.53
N THR A 22 -12.64 19.08 -21.45
CA THR A 22 -13.11 19.81 -22.64
C THR A 22 -14.49 20.42 -22.43
N GLU A 23 -14.75 21.53 -23.10
CA GLU A 23 -16.05 22.21 -22.97
C GLU A 23 -17.23 21.36 -23.46
N ALA A 24 -17.00 20.60 -24.54
CA ALA A 24 -18.00 19.68 -25.10
C ALA A 24 -18.39 18.60 -24.09
N GLU A 25 -17.41 17.99 -23.40
CA GLU A 25 -17.65 16.97 -22.38
C GLU A 25 -18.29 17.58 -21.12
N MET A 26 -17.88 18.78 -20.71
CA MET A 26 -18.55 19.50 -19.62
C MET A 26 -20.03 19.76 -19.96
N GLY A 27 -20.35 20.03 -21.23
CA GLY A 27 -21.73 20.14 -21.72
C GLY A 27 -22.53 18.85 -21.56
N LEU A 28 -21.92 17.70 -21.83
CA LEU A 28 -22.54 16.38 -21.63
C LEU A 28 -22.84 16.13 -20.15
N VAL A 29 -21.88 16.44 -19.26
CA VAL A 29 -22.05 16.28 -17.80
C VAL A 29 -23.13 17.22 -17.28
N ALA A 30 -23.14 18.48 -17.71
CA ALA A 30 -24.16 19.46 -17.33
C ALA A 30 -25.57 18.97 -17.69
N LYS A 31 -25.74 18.44 -18.91
CA LYS A 31 -27.00 17.88 -19.38
C LYS A 31 -27.42 16.64 -18.57
N ALA A 32 -26.50 15.71 -18.33
CA ALA A 32 -26.78 14.47 -17.60
C ALA A 32 -27.13 14.73 -16.13
N ALA A 33 -26.46 15.68 -15.49
CA ALA A 33 -26.70 16.06 -14.10
C ALA A 33 -27.86 17.07 -13.93
N GLY A 34 -28.42 17.60 -15.01
CA GLY A 34 -29.50 18.59 -14.97
C GLY A 34 -29.07 19.92 -14.36
N VAL A 35 -27.83 20.36 -14.58
CA VAL A 35 -27.26 21.60 -14.04
C VAL A 35 -26.75 22.53 -15.13
N PRO A 36 -26.65 23.85 -14.90
CA PRO A 36 -26.05 24.77 -15.86
C PRO A 36 -24.57 24.44 -16.12
N LEU A 37 -24.12 24.62 -17.37
CA LEU A 37 -22.72 24.41 -17.76
C LEU A 37 -21.75 25.25 -16.92
N ASP A 38 -22.11 26.48 -16.57
CA ASP A 38 -21.28 27.35 -15.72
C ASP A 38 -21.05 26.77 -14.31
N ARG A 39 -21.99 26.00 -13.79
CA ARG A 39 -21.80 25.30 -12.50
C ARG A 39 -20.73 24.22 -12.63
N VAL A 40 -20.70 23.50 -13.74
CA VAL A 40 -19.68 22.47 -14.03
C VAL A 40 -18.32 23.12 -14.23
N ARG A 41 -18.23 24.21 -15.03
CA ARG A 41 -17.00 24.98 -15.22
C ARG A 41 -16.42 25.48 -13.90
N ARG A 42 -17.26 26.09 -13.06
CA ARG A 42 -16.84 26.58 -11.75
C ARG A 42 -16.32 25.46 -10.87
N ARG A 43 -17.02 24.31 -10.84
CA ARG A 43 -16.59 23.16 -10.04
C ARG A 43 -15.28 22.56 -10.54
N ALA A 44 -15.08 22.48 -11.85
CA ALA A 44 -13.82 22.02 -12.44
C ALA A 44 -12.65 22.91 -12.00
N SER A 45 -12.84 24.23 -12.04
CA SER A 45 -11.83 25.19 -11.57
C SER A 45 -11.58 25.11 -10.07
N GLU A 46 -12.62 24.91 -9.25
CA GLU A 46 -12.48 24.76 -7.78
C GLU A 46 -11.69 23.51 -7.37
N LEU A 47 -11.80 22.43 -8.16
CA LEU A 47 -11.14 21.15 -7.87
C LEU A 47 -9.73 21.05 -8.45
N GLN A 48 -9.31 22.02 -9.26
CA GLN A 48 -7.98 22.04 -9.84
C GLN A 48 -6.92 22.30 -8.76
N GLU A 49 -5.91 21.46 -8.73
CA GLU A 49 -4.81 21.56 -7.77
C GLU A 49 -3.49 21.74 -8.52
N ALA A 50 -2.56 22.50 -7.93
CA ALA A 50 -1.23 22.70 -8.52
C ALA A 50 -0.39 21.41 -8.50
N ASN A 51 -0.55 20.57 -7.47
CA ASN A 51 0.17 19.30 -7.31
C ASN A 51 -0.82 18.18 -6.90
N PRO A 52 -1.59 17.62 -7.85
CA PRO A 52 -2.62 16.60 -7.57
C PRO A 52 -2.15 15.39 -6.76
N MET A 53 -0.90 14.96 -6.95
CA MET A 53 -0.31 13.83 -6.23
C MET A 53 -0.31 14.03 -4.71
N LEU A 54 -0.15 15.28 -4.24
CA LEU A 54 -0.13 15.64 -2.82
C LEU A 54 -1.42 16.32 -2.35
N GLY A 55 -2.45 16.34 -3.18
CA GLY A 55 -3.67 17.11 -2.97
C GLY A 55 -4.76 16.45 -2.13
N HIS A 56 -6.01 16.83 -2.40
CA HIS A 56 -7.22 16.37 -1.71
C HIS A 56 -7.71 15.04 -2.28
N ARG A 57 -7.04 13.97 -1.85
CA ARG A 57 -7.22 12.61 -2.37
C ARG A 57 -7.11 11.56 -1.25
N GLY A 58 -7.31 10.28 -1.57
CA GLY A 58 -7.16 9.17 -0.63
C GLY A 58 -7.98 9.34 0.66
N CYS A 59 -7.37 9.05 1.82
CA CYS A 59 -8.06 9.19 3.11
C CYS A 59 -8.57 10.60 3.38
N ARG A 60 -7.91 11.65 2.87
CA ARG A 60 -8.30 13.04 3.08
C ARG A 60 -9.65 13.34 2.44
N LEU A 61 -9.87 12.79 1.24
CA LEU A 61 -11.15 12.90 0.53
C LEU A 61 -12.25 12.15 1.29
N ALA A 62 -11.95 10.92 1.72
CA ALA A 62 -12.89 10.10 2.49
C ALA A 62 -13.23 10.69 3.87
N ILE A 63 -12.35 11.49 4.48
CA ILE A 63 -12.64 12.19 5.74
C ILE A 63 -13.59 13.36 5.52
N THR A 64 -13.39 14.13 4.44
CA THR A 64 -14.26 15.28 4.12
C THR A 64 -15.60 14.87 3.50
N TYR A 65 -15.66 13.72 2.84
CA TYR A 65 -16.85 13.14 2.21
C TYR A 65 -17.01 11.67 2.68
N PRO A 66 -17.37 11.45 3.96
CA PRO A 66 -17.46 10.10 4.55
C PRO A 66 -18.42 9.17 3.81
N GLU A 67 -19.43 9.71 3.13
CA GLU A 67 -20.37 8.96 2.30
C GLU A 67 -19.69 8.14 1.19
N ILE A 68 -18.50 8.56 0.71
CA ILE A 68 -17.72 7.80 -0.27
C ILE A 68 -17.17 6.52 0.39
N CYS A 69 -16.60 6.66 1.58
CA CYS A 69 -16.06 5.52 2.34
C CYS A 69 -17.17 4.54 2.72
N GLU A 70 -18.31 5.06 3.21
CA GLU A 70 -19.50 4.26 3.55
C GLU A 70 -20.01 3.48 2.34
N MET A 71 -20.18 4.14 1.19
CA MET A 71 -20.64 3.49 -0.04
C MET A 71 -19.69 2.39 -0.50
N GLN A 72 -18.38 2.64 -0.52
CA GLN A 72 -17.40 1.63 -0.93
C GLN A 72 -17.33 0.46 0.06
N ALA A 73 -17.34 0.73 1.37
CA ALA A 73 -17.35 -0.29 2.41
C ALA A 73 -18.62 -1.16 2.30
N ARG A 74 -19.79 -0.54 2.14
CA ARG A 74 -21.06 -1.25 1.94
C ARG A 74 -21.00 -2.16 0.73
N ALA A 75 -20.52 -1.66 -0.42
CA ALA A 75 -20.38 -2.45 -1.64
C ALA A 75 -19.45 -3.68 -1.44
N ILE A 76 -18.32 -3.49 -0.75
CA ILE A 76 -17.40 -4.59 -0.42
C ILE A 76 -18.08 -5.64 0.45
N PHE A 77 -18.82 -5.21 1.48
CA PHE A 77 -19.42 -6.10 2.46
C PHE A 77 -20.69 -6.80 1.97
N GLU A 78 -21.51 -6.13 1.16
CA GLU A 78 -22.65 -6.76 0.49
C GLU A 78 -22.16 -7.83 -0.50
N ALA A 79 -21.09 -7.54 -1.25
CA ALA A 79 -20.46 -8.54 -2.10
C ALA A 79 -19.87 -9.71 -1.29
N ALA A 80 -19.22 -9.44 -0.15
CA ALA A 80 -18.67 -10.47 0.72
C ALA A 80 -19.78 -11.36 1.31
N ALA A 81 -20.91 -10.78 1.71
CA ALA A 81 -22.10 -11.50 2.18
C ALA A 81 -22.68 -12.41 1.10
N GLU A 82 -22.88 -11.88 -0.11
CA GLU A 82 -23.48 -12.62 -1.22
C GLU A 82 -22.59 -13.75 -1.73
N VAL A 83 -21.30 -13.46 -1.95
CA VAL A 83 -20.32 -14.49 -2.33
C VAL A 83 -20.15 -15.50 -1.22
N GLY A 84 -20.20 -15.10 0.05
CA GLY A 84 -20.10 -15.99 1.20
C GLY A 84 -21.19 -17.06 1.25
N ARG A 85 -22.39 -16.80 0.70
CA ARG A 85 -23.50 -17.77 0.63
C ARG A 85 -23.30 -18.85 -0.43
N SER A 86 -22.58 -18.54 -1.51
CA SER A 86 -22.47 -19.41 -2.70
C SER A 86 -21.06 -19.98 -2.94
N ALA A 87 -20.03 -19.41 -2.32
CA ALA A 87 -18.65 -19.82 -2.50
C ALA A 87 -18.37 -21.18 -1.83
N LYS A 88 -17.48 -21.97 -2.44
CA LYS A 88 -16.98 -23.21 -1.82
C LYS A 88 -16.06 -22.90 -0.64
N LYS A 89 -15.29 -21.82 -0.74
CA LYS A 89 -14.45 -21.26 0.32
C LYS A 89 -14.63 -19.75 0.36
N THR A 90 -15.20 -19.21 1.43
CA THR A 90 -15.44 -17.77 1.56
C THR A 90 -14.14 -16.97 1.44
N PRO A 91 -14.01 -16.06 0.45
CA PRO A 91 -12.89 -15.12 0.39
C PRO A 91 -12.87 -14.20 1.61
N VAL A 92 -11.69 -13.71 2.00
CA VAL A 92 -11.56 -12.75 3.10
C VAL A 92 -11.36 -11.35 2.53
N ALA A 93 -12.26 -10.44 2.86
CA ALA A 93 -12.17 -9.04 2.43
C ALA A 93 -11.16 -8.29 3.31
N GLU A 94 -10.21 -7.59 2.68
CA GLU A 94 -9.28 -6.70 3.35
C GLU A 94 -9.51 -5.28 2.83
N VAL A 95 -10.01 -4.38 3.67
CA VAL A 95 -10.27 -2.99 3.29
C VAL A 95 -9.04 -2.16 3.63
N MET A 96 -8.46 -1.51 2.62
CA MET A 96 -7.22 -0.75 2.76
C MET A 96 -7.45 0.74 2.55
N VAL A 97 -7.08 1.54 3.56
CA VAL A 97 -7.14 3.00 3.51
C VAL A 97 -5.87 3.56 2.85
N PRO A 98 -5.96 4.31 1.74
CA PRO A 98 -4.81 4.94 1.09
C PRO A 98 -4.41 6.28 1.73
N LEU A 99 -3.16 6.68 1.50
CA LEU A 99 -2.58 7.99 1.78
C LEU A 99 -2.62 8.45 3.24
N VAL A 100 -2.72 7.50 4.18
CA VAL A 100 -2.72 7.77 5.62
C VAL A 100 -1.37 8.33 6.05
N SER A 101 -1.39 9.39 6.87
CA SER A 101 -0.20 10.03 7.42
C SER A 101 -0.17 10.03 8.95
N THR A 102 -1.34 9.96 9.59
CA THR A 102 -1.58 10.03 11.03
C THR A 102 -2.48 8.88 11.49
N VAL A 103 -2.44 8.54 12.77
CA VAL A 103 -3.29 7.47 13.31
C VAL A 103 -4.74 7.92 13.40
N GLU A 104 -4.98 9.21 13.62
CA GLU A 104 -6.30 9.81 13.74
C GLU A 104 -7.09 9.70 12.42
N GLU A 105 -6.43 9.90 11.27
CA GLU A 105 -7.02 9.68 9.94
C GLU A 105 -7.53 8.23 9.80
N LEU A 106 -6.70 7.26 10.19
CA LEU A 106 -7.06 5.84 10.11
C LEU A 106 -8.19 5.49 11.09
N VAL A 107 -8.16 6.00 12.32
CA VAL A 107 -9.19 5.75 13.35
C VAL A 107 -10.56 6.20 12.86
N GLN A 108 -10.66 7.41 12.29
CA GLN A 108 -11.93 7.94 11.82
C GLN A 108 -12.52 7.08 10.69
N LEU A 109 -11.72 6.74 9.68
CA LEU A 109 -12.20 5.94 8.56
C LEU A 109 -12.46 4.49 8.92
N LYS A 110 -11.63 3.90 9.79
CA LYS A 110 -11.86 2.55 10.32
C LYS A 110 -13.21 2.47 11.03
N LYS A 111 -13.59 3.49 11.82
CA LYS A 111 -14.90 3.55 12.47
C LYS A 111 -16.04 3.51 11.44
N VAL A 112 -15.95 4.30 10.35
CA VAL A 112 -16.96 4.29 9.27
C VAL A 112 -17.06 2.90 8.63
N ILE A 113 -15.93 2.26 8.33
CA ILE A 113 -15.88 0.91 7.75
C ILE A 113 -16.52 -0.11 8.69
N GLU A 114 -16.15 -0.13 9.96
CA GLU A 114 -16.66 -1.08 10.95
C GLU A 114 -18.16 -0.91 11.23
N ASP A 115 -18.65 0.33 11.31
CA ASP A 115 -20.07 0.60 11.51
C ASP A 115 -20.90 0.17 10.29
N THR A 116 -20.37 0.40 9.08
CA THR A 116 -20.98 -0.08 7.83
C THR A 116 -21.02 -1.61 7.79
N ALA A 117 -19.93 -2.29 8.18
CA ALA A 117 -19.89 -3.75 8.25
C ALA A 117 -20.97 -4.30 9.18
N LYS A 118 -21.10 -3.74 10.40
CA LYS A 118 -22.13 -4.15 11.37
C LYS A 118 -23.54 -3.97 10.79
N GLN A 119 -23.77 -2.87 10.09
CA GLN A 119 -25.06 -2.60 9.46
C GLN A 119 -25.37 -3.64 8.38
N VAL A 120 -24.44 -3.92 7.47
CA VAL A 120 -24.62 -4.92 6.41
C VAL A 120 -24.81 -6.32 6.98
N GLN A 121 -24.02 -6.71 8.00
CA GLN A 121 -24.20 -8.02 8.67
C GLN A 121 -25.60 -8.17 9.26
N LYS A 122 -26.13 -7.11 9.90
CA LYS A 122 -27.47 -7.09 10.47
C LYS A 122 -28.55 -7.16 9.40
N GLU A 123 -28.45 -6.35 8.35
CA GLU A 123 -29.42 -6.28 7.24
C GLU A 123 -29.47 -7.59 6.45
N GLN A 124 -28.32 -8.22 6.22
CA GLN A 124 -28.19 -9.45 5.43
C GLN A 124 -28.34 -10.74 6.25
N GLY A 125 -28.41 -10.63 7.58
CA GLY A 125 -28.52 -11.77 8.49
C GLY A 125 -27.33 -12.74 8.43
N VAL A 126 -26.14 -12.25 8.04
CA VAL A 126 -24.93 -13.08 7.90
C VAL A 126 -23.74 -12.44 8.57
N ASN A 127 -22.86 -13.27 9.12
CA ASN A 127 -21.55 -12.83 9.60
C ASN A 127 -20.48 -13.15 8.56
N PHE A 128 -19.61 -12.18 8.29
CA PHE A 128 -18.44 -12.35 7.44
C PHE A 128 -17.20 -11.80 8.15
N ARG A 129 -16.03 -12.35 7.79
CA ARG A 129 -14.74 -11.88 8.31
C ARG A 129 -14.16 -10.85 7.35
N TYR A 130 -13.59 -9.80 7.91
CA TYR A 130 -12.85 -8.79 7.19
C TYR A 130 -11.70 -8.26 8.05
N HIS A 131 -10.76 -7.60 7.41
CA HIS A 131 -9.69 -6.86 8.07
C HIS A 131 -9.64 -5.42 7.57
N VAL A 132 -9.29 -4.48 8.45
CA VAL A 132 -9.01 -3.09 8.07
C VAL A 132 -7.52 -2.82 8.22
N GLY A 133 -6.89 -2.40 7.14
CA GLY A 133 -5.47 -2.07 7.09
C GLY A 133 -5.23 -0.72 6.43
N THR A 134 -3.95 -0.38 6.28
CA THR A 134 -3.55 0.88 5.67
C THR A 134 -2.43 0.67 4.67
N MET A 135 -2.43 1.53 3.67
CA MET A 135 -1.25 1.75 2.84
C MET A 135 -0.20 2.49 3.66
N VAL A 136 1.06 2.08 3.55
CA VAL A 136 2.21 2.82 4.09
C VAL A 136 2.98 3.36 2.90
N GLU A 137 2.61 4.57 2.50
CA GLU A 137 3.08 5.19 1.26
C GLU A 137 3.50 6.66 1.44
N LEU A 138 3.51 7.13 2.67
CA LEU A 138 4.07 8.44 3.06
C LEU A 138 5.18 8.23 4.10
N PRO A 139 6.28 9.00 4.05
CA PRO A 139 7.37 8.91 5.01
C PRO A 139 6.89 9.05 6.46
N ARG A 140 5.93 9.96 6.70
CA ARG A 140 5.33 10.14 8.04
C ARG A 140 4.64 8.87 8.53
N ALA A 141 3.96 8.13 7.65
CA ALA A 141 3.30 6.87 7.99
C ALA A 141 4.32 5.81 8.40
N ALA A 142 5.42 5.68 7.64
CA ALA A 142 6.51 4.77 7.99
C ALA A 142 7.14 5.11 9.34
N LEU A 143 7.40 6.41 9.60
CA LEU A 143 7.93 6.88 10.88
C LEU A 143 6.93 6.68 12.03
N GLN A 144 5.62 6.76 11.80
CA GLN A 144 4.58 6.56 12.82
C GLN A 144 3.97 5.13 12.82
N ALA A 145 4.61 4.18 12.13
CA ALA A 145 4.07 2.83 11.90
C ALA A 145 3.66 2.10 13.18
N GLY A 146 4.37 2.32 14.30
CA GLY A 146 3.99 1.74 15.59
C GLY A 146 2.61 2.18 16.07
N LYS A 147 2.24 3.45 15.91
CA LYS A 147 0.89 3.95 16.25
C LYS A 147 -0.16 3.46 15.26
N LEU A 148 0.19 3.44 13.97
CA LEU A 148 -0.72 2.93 12.93
C LEU A 148 -1.06 1.45 13.17
N ALA A 149 -0.10 0.64 13.61
CA ALA A 149 -0.29 -0.78 13.89
C ALA A 149 -1.22 -1.08 15.07
N GLU A 150 -1.54 -0.10 15.92
CA GLU A 150 -2.60 -0.22 16.94
C GLU A 150 -3.98 -0.39 16.30
N GLN A 151 -4.16 0.19 15.11
CA GLN A 151 -5.43 0.30 14.43
C GLN A 151 -5.49 -0.59 13.18
N ALA A 152 -4.42 -0.61 12.39
CA ALA A 152 -4.31 -1.41 11.18
C ALA A 152 -3.98 -2.87 11.47
N GLU A 153 -4.70 -3.79 10.84
CA GLU A 153 -4.47 -5.24 10.91
C GLU A 153 -3.43 -5.74 9.91
N PHE A 154 -3.13 -4.93 8.89
CA PHE A 154 -2.07 -5.17 7.93
C PHE A 154 -1.52 -3.87 7.36
N PHE A 155 -0.31 -3.92 6.82
CA PHE A 155 0.27 -2.86 5.99
C PHE A 155 0.49 -3.34 4.56
N SER A 156 0.23 -2.45 3.61
CA SER A 156 0.71 -2.58 2.23
C SER A 156 1.59 -1.39 1.89
N PHE A 157 2.85 -1.63 1.55
CA PHE A 157 3.76 -0.57 1.12
C PHE A 157 3.42 -0.14 -0.30
N GLY A 158 2.90 1.07 -0.43
CA GLY A 158 2.68 1.75 -1.71
C GLY A 158 3.97 2.42 -2.14
N THR A 159 4.92 1.63 -2.64
CA THR A 159 6.30 2.13 -2.85
C THR A 159 6.44 3.13 -3.97
N ASN A 160 5.48 3.22 -4.90
CA ASN A 160 5.48 4.29 -5.90
C ASN A 160 5.38 5.67 -5.21
N ASP A 161 4.34 5.88 -4.40
CA ASP A 161 4.14 7.16 -3.69
C ASP A 161 5.17 7.37 -2.57
N LEU A 162 5.62 6.28 -1.92
CA LEU A 162 6.71 6.36 -0.96
C LEU A 162 8.01 6.82 -1.62
N THR A 163 8.36 6.30 -2.80
CA THR A 163 9.52 6.77 -3.57
C THR A 163 9.36 8.22 -3.97
N GLN A 164 8.20 8.61 -4.51
CA GLN A 164 7.92 10.00 -4.91
C GLN A 164 8.18 10.97 -3.76
N THR A 165 7.63 10.68 -2.58
CA THR A 165 7.71 11.58 -1.42
C THR A 165 9.02 11.48 -0.64
N THR A 166 9.76 10.37 -0.76
CA THR A 166 11.10 10.23 -0.16
C THR A 166 12.16 10.97 -0.98
N TYR A 167 12.11 10.86 -2.30
CA TYR A 167 13.04 11.55 -3.18
C TYR A 167 12.62 13.00 -3.48
N GLY A 168 11.34 13.34 -3.34
CA GLY A 168 10.79 14.61 -3.84
C GLY A 168 10.64 14.61 -5.37
N LEU A 169 10.21 13.48 -5.94
CA LEU A 169 10.06 13.27 -7.38
C LEU A 169 8.58 13.12 -7.74
N SER A 170 8.16 13.81 -8.80
CA SER A 170 6.93 13.46 -9.53
C SER A 170 7.27 12.38 -10.55
N ARG A 171 6.61 11.22 -10.47
CA ARG A 171 6.83 10.10 -11.39
C ARG A 171 6.57 10.49 -12.84
N ASP A 172 5.55 11.32 -13.06
CA ASP A 172 5.14 11.75 -14.40
C ASP A 172 6.14 12.72 -15.02
N ASP A 173 6.87 13.49 -14.19
CA ASP A 173 7.83 14.50 -14.66
C ASP A 173 9.28 13.98 -14.67
N ALA A 174 9.59 12.97 -13.85
CA ALA A 174 10.95 12.49 -13.62
C ALA A 174 11.61 11.90 -14.88
N GLY A 175 10.80 11.43 -15.85
CA GLY A 175 11.29 10.94 -17.14
C GLY A 175 12.11 11.97 -17.94
N SER A 176 11.92 13.27 -17.66
CA SER A 176 12.64 14.36 -18.34
C SER A 176 14.13 14.47 -17.93
N PHE A 177 14.53 13.93 -16.77
CA PHE A 177 15.91 14.07 -16.27
C PHE A 177 16.52 12.81 -15.65
N LEU A 178 15.73 11.80 -15.26
CA LEU A 178 16.27 10.54 -14.70
C LEU A 178 17.27 9.84 -15.63
N PRO A 179 17.11 9.81 -16.98
CA PRO A 179 18.11 9.23 -17.87
C PRO A 179 19.49 9.89 -17.73
N GLU A 180 19.53 11.22 -17.57
CA GLU A 180 20.77 11.99 -17.39
C GLU A 180 21.39 11.71 -16.01
N TYR A 181 20.58 11.58 -14.96
CA TYR A 181 21.05 11.18 -13.62
C TYR A 181 21.71 9.81 -13.66
N LYS A 182 21.11 8.86 -14.40
CA LYS A 182 21.68 7.52 -14.60
C LYS A 182 22.98 7.57 -15.40
N ALA A 183 23.03 8.33 -16.49
CA ALA A 183 24.23 8.49 -17.31
C ALA A 183 25.41 9.09 -16.51
N LYS A 184 25.11 9.97 -15.55
CA LYS A 184 26.09 10.58 -14.64
C LYS A 184 26.42 9.72 -13.41
N GLY A 185 25.79 8.56 -13.24
CA GLY A 185 25.99 7.70 -12.07
C GLY A 185 25.47 8.29 -10.75
N ILE A 186 24.55 9.26 -10.81
CA ILE A 186 23.90 9.82 -9.60
C ILE A 186 22.91 8.82 -9.02
N VAL A 187 22.22 8.08 -9.91
CA VAL A 187 21.39 6.93 -9.54
C VAL A 187 21.83 5.74 -10.41
N GLU A 188 21.93 4.56 -9.82
CA GLU A 188 22.31 3.37 -10.57
C GLU A 188 21.15 2.85 -11.44
N THR A 189 19.95 2.87 -10.86
CA THR A 189 18.71 2.40 -11.48
C THR A 189 17.59 3.41 -11.24
N ASP A 190 16.60 3.43 -12.12
CA ASP A 190 15.38 4.20 -11.93
C ASP A 190 14.68 3.73 -10.63
N PRO A 191 14.50 4.61 -9.63
CA PRO A 191 13.94 4.25 -8.32
C PRO A 191 12.44 3.92 -8.37
N PHE A 192 11.77 4.09 -9.52
CA PHE A 192 10.39 3.64 -9.74
C PHE A 192 10.31 2.24 -10.39
N VAL A 193 11.45 1.69 -10.82
CA VAL A 193 11.55 0.35 -11.42
C VAL A 193 12.11 -0.65 -10.41
N SER A 194 13.18 -0.28 -9.73
CA SER A 194 13.82 -1.07 -8.67
C SER A 194 13.88 -0.24 -7.39
N LEU A 195 13.52 -0.87 -6.28
CA LEU A 195 13.42 -0.21 -4.98
C LEU A 195 14.79 0.31 -4.54
N ASP A 196 14.86 1.61 -4.24
CA ASP A 196 15.96 2.20 -3.49
C ASP A 196 16.01 1.59 -2.07
N GLN A 197 17.02 0.77 -1.80
CA GLN A 197 17.14 0.04 -0.54
C GLN A 197 17.74 0.89 0.59
N GLU A 198 18.42 2.00 0.26
CA GLU A 198 19.15 2.84 1.21
C GLU A 198 18.29 3.98 1.76
N GLY A 199 17.43 4.59 0.92
CA GLY A 199 16.47 5.61 1.34
C GLY A 199 15.09 5.03 1.60
N VAL A 200 14.37 4.68 0.53
CA VAL A 200 12.99 4.17 0.61
C VAL A 200 12.93 2.87 1.42
N GLY A 201 13.89 1.97 1.21
CA GLY A 201 14.02 0.72 1.95
C GLY A 201 14.23 0.93 3.44
N GLU A 202 14.92 1.99 3.86
CA GLU A 202 15.09 2.31 5.28
C GLU A 202 13.75 2.69 5.94
N LEU A 203 12.90 3.44 5.24
CA LEU A 203 11.54 3.73 5.72
C LEU A 203 10.70 2.44 5.85
N ILE A 204 10.83 1.51 4.90
CA ILE A 204 10.15 0.20 4.98
C ILE A 204 10.64 -0.58 6.20
N LYS A 205 11.95 -0.67 6.44
CA LYS A 205 12.52 -1.35 7.62
C LYS A 205 12.01 -0.75 8.92
N ILE A 206 12.05 0.58 9.05
CA ILE A 206 11.51 1.30 10.21
C ILE A 206 10.03 0.96 10.43
N ALA A 207 9.25 0.94 9.36
CA ALA A 207 7.82 0.63 9.45
C ALA A 207 7.56 -0.83 9.86
N VAL A 208 8.34 -1.77 9.33
CA VAL A 208 8.27 -3.19 9.68
C VAL A 208 8.63 -3.41 11.15
N GLU A 209 9.75 -2.86 11.60
CA GLU A 209 10.21 -2.95 12.98
C GLU A 209 9.18 -2.37 13.95
N ARG A 210 8.77 -1.11 13.74
CA ARG A 210 7.84 -0.42 14.64
C ARG A 210 6.45 -1.04 14.60
N GLY A 211 5.98 -1.43 13.42
CA GLY A 211 4.66 -2.04 13.24
C GLY A 211 4.58 -3.40 13.94
N ARG A 212 5.55 -4.29 13.72
CA ARG A 212 5.59 -5.61 14.38
C ARG A 212 5.94 -5.53 15.86
N GLY A 213 6.75 -4.54 16.25
CA GLY A 213 7.01 -4.22 17.65
C GLY A 213 5.75 -3.86 18.43
N LYS A 214 4.72 -3.32 17.75
CA LYS A 214 3.42 -3.05 18.36
C LYS A 214 2.40 -4.18 18.17
N ARG A 215 2.34 -4.79 16.99
CA ARG A 215 1.43 -5.90 16.64
C ARG A 215 2.23 -7.07 16.08
N ALA A 216 2.60 -7.99 16.97
CA ALA A 216 3.33 -9.20 16.58
C ALA A 216 2.55 -10.00 15.53
N GLY A 217 3.23 -10.46 14.48
CA GLY A 217 2.61 -11.22 13.40
C GLY A 217 1.70 -10.41 12.47
N MET A 218 1.74 -9.07 12.54
CA MET A 218 0.99 -8.24 11.59
C MET A 218 1.43 -8.53 10.16
N LYS A 219 0.45 -8.80 9.29
CA LYS A 219 0.65 -9.02 7.86
C LYS A 219 1.18 -7.74 7.22
N MET A 220 2.28 -7.83 6.50
CA MET A 220 2.91 -6.72 5.80
C MET A 220 3.31 -7.17 4.39
N GLY A 221 2.93 -6.42 3.38
CA GLY A 221 3.39 -6.69 2.02
C GLY A 221 3.64 -5.43 1.24
N ILE A 222 4.07 -5.60 0.00
CA ILE A 222 4.36 -4.52 -0.94
C ILE A 222 3.45 -4.68 -2.16
N CYS A 223 3.02 -3.57 -2.74
CA CYS A 223 2.25 -3.54 -3.98
C CYS A 223 2.84 -2.53 -4.96
N GLY A 224 2.62 -2.78 -6.26
CA GLY A 224 3.06 -1.89 -7.33
C GLY A 224 4.18 -2.49 -8.17
N GLU A 225 4.93 -1.63 -8.86
CA GLU A 225 5.97 -2.05 -9.82
C GLU A 225 7.09 -2.86 -9.15
N HIS A 226 7.53 -2.41 -7.98
CA HIS A 226 8.58 -3.07 -7.20
C HIS A 226 8.20 -4.49 -6.76
N GLY A 227 6.91 -4.79 -6.62
CA GLY A 227 6.42 -6.12 -6.23
C GLY A 227 6.69 -7.22 -7.27
N GLY A 228 7.11 -6.86 -8.49
CA GLY A 228 7.49 -7.79 -9.54
C GLY A 228 8.96 -7.69 -9.96
N ASP A 229 9.78 -6.91 -9.27
CA ASP A 229 11.20 -6.71 -9.55
C ASP A 229 12.06 -7.66 -8.68
N PRO A 230 12.91 -8.52 -9.27
CA PRO A 230 13.66 -9.51 -8.50
C PRO A 230 14.52 -8.95 -7.36
N ALA A 231 15.20 -7.81 -7.57
CA ALA A 231 16.05 -7.20 -6.55
C ALA A 231 15.22 -6.64 -5.39
N SER A 232 14.10 -5.98 -5.72
CA SER A 232 13.12 -5.48 -4.74
C SER A 232 12.48 -6.62 -3.94
N ILE A 233 12.18 -7.76 -4.59
CA ILE A 233 11.63 -8.95 -3.92
C ILE A 233 12.66 -9.57 -2.97
N GLU A 234 13.94 -9.63 -3.37
CA GLU A 234 15.02 -10.07 -2.47
C GLU A 234 15.12 -9.18 -1.23
N PHE A 235 14.98 -7.87 -1.40
CA PHE A 235 14.91 -6.93 -0.27
C PHE A 235 13.70 -7.20 0.63
N CYS A 236 12.52 -7.46 0.05
CA CYS A 236 11.31 -7.77 0.80
C CYS A 236 11.47 -9.04 1.65
N GLU A 237 12.06 -10.10 1.10
CA GLU A 237 12.39 -11.33 1.82
C GLU A 237 13.36 -11.06 2.99
N LYS A 238 14.43 -10.30 2.76
CA LYS A 238 15.41 -9.95 3.80
C LYS A 238 14.80 -9.12 4.93
N THR A 239 13.89 -8.21 4.59
CA THR A 239 13.17 -7.37 5.56
C THR A 239 12.03 -8.15 6.23
N GLY A 240 11.69 -9.33 5.71
CA GLY A 240 10.70 -10.24 6.28
C GLY A 240 9.26 -9.84 5.97
N LEU A 241 8.98 -9.22 4.83
CA LEU A 241 7.60 -8.99 4.38
C LEU A 241 6.91 -10.34 4.09
N ASP A 242 5.61 -10.39 4.31
CA ASP A 242 4.80 -11.61 4.20
C ASP A 242 4.37 -11.92 2.76
N TYR A 243 4.27 -10.90 1.91
CA TYR A 243 3.92 -11.06 0.50
C TYR A 243 4.41 -9.91 -0.38
N VAL A 244 4.48 -10.21 -1.69
CA VAL A 244 4.63 -9.22 -2.76
C VAL A 244 3.41 -9.30 -3.68
N SER A 245 2.92 -8.16 -4.15
CA SER A 245 1.78 -8.06 -5.07
C SER A 245 2.20 -7.30 -6.33
N CYS A 246 1.98 -7.92 -7.50
CA CYS A 246 2.35 -7.38 -8.80
C CYS A 246 1.27 -7.66 -9.85
N SER A 247 1.44 -7.08 -11.03
CA SER A 247 0.53 -7.30 -12.16
C SER A 247 0.49 -8.79 -12.56
N PRO A 248 -0.64 -9.29 -13.09
CA PRO A 248 -0.83 -10.73 -13.35
C PRO A 248 0.30 -11.39 -14.16
N PHE A 249 0.83 -10.69 -15.17
CA PHE A 249 1.91 -11.20 -16.02
C PHE A 249 3.27 -11.29 -15.31
N ARG A 250 3.48 -10.52 -14.23
CA ARG A 250 4.71 -10.56 -13.43
C ARG A 250 4.66 -11.61 -12.32
N VAL A 251 3.51 -12.23 -12.04
CA VAL A 251 3.37 -13.25 -10.98
C VAL A 251 4.36 -14.42 -11.13
N PRO A 252 4.58 -15.03 -12.32
CA PRO A 252 5.56 -16.10 -12.46
C PRO A 252 6.99 -15.64 -12.12
N ILE A 253 7.37 -14.43 -12.54
CA ILE A 253 8.67 -13.83 -12.24
C ILE A 253 8.82 -13.60 -10.74
N ALA A 254 7.79 -13.02 -10.10
CA ALA A 254 7.80 -12.75 -8.68
C ALA A 254 7.93 -14.03 -7.84
N ARG A 255 7.25 -15.11 -8.24
CA ARG A 255 7.36 -16.42 -7.59
C ARG A 255 8.77 -17.01 -7.71
N LEU A 256 9.38 -16.92 -8.88
CA LEU A 256 10.75 -17.40 -9.09
C LEU A 256 11.76 -16.59 -8.26
N ALA A 257 11.65 -15.26 -8.30
CA ALA A 257 12.51 -14.37 -7.53
C ALA A 257 12.38 -14.59 -6.02
N ALA A 258 11.15 -14.75 -5.50
CA ALA A 258 10.93 -15.04 -4.09
C ALA A 258 11.54 -16.39 -3.67
N ALA A 259 11.43 -17.43 -4.51
CA ALA A 259 12.07 -18.72 -4.24
C ALA A 259 13.61 -18.61 -4.22
N GLN A 260 14.19 -17.87 -5.16
CA GLN A 260 15.64 -17.62 -5.20
C GLN A 260 16.10 -16.83 -3.96
N ALA A 261 15.36 -15.79 -3.57
CA ALA A 261 15.66 -14.99 -2.39
C ALA A 261 15.61 -15.83 -1.10
N ALA A 262 14.58 -16.67 -0.95
CA ALA A 262 14.45 -17.56 0.20
C ALA A 262 15.61 -18.57 0.29
N LEU A 263 16.00 -19.19 -0.83
CA LEU A 263 17.14 -20.11 -0.89
C LEU A 263 18.46 -19.41 -0.52
N LYS A 264 18.68 -18.20 -1.02
CA LYS A 264 19.86 -17.40 -0.69
C LYS A 264 19.90 -17.04 0.81
N SER A 265 18.77 -16.60 1.37
CA SER A 265 18.65 -16.30 2.81
C SER A 265 18.93 -17.53 3.69
N GLN A 266 18.45 -18.71 3.30
CA GLN A 266 18.74 -19.96 4.00
C GLN A 266 20.22 -20.34 3.94
N GLY A 267 20.85 -20.21 2.77
CA GLY A 267 22.29 -20.43 2.59
C GLY A 267 23.12 -19.50 3.48
N GLU A 268 22.80 -18.21 3.48
CA GLU A 268 23.48 -17.21 4.34
C GLU A 268 23.34 -17.54 5.83
N LYS A 269 22.13 -17.93 6.29
CA LYS A 269 21.90 -18.36 7.67
C LYS A 269 22.70 -19.63 8.03
N ALA A 270 22.78 -20.59 7.12
CA ALA A 270 23.56 -21.82 7.32
C ALA A 270 25.07 -21.53 7.43
N LEU A 271 25.61 -20.64 6.59
CA LEU A 271 26.99 -20.18 6.69
C LEU A 271 27.28 -19.41 7.99
N GLN A 272 26.36 -18.55 8.43
CA GLN A 272 26.52 -17.82 9.69
C GLN A 272 26.47 -18.75 10.92
N ALA A 273 25.64 -19.79 10.87
CA ALA A 273 25.58 -20.79 11.94
C ALA A 273 26.88 -21.62 12.02
N SER A 274 27.44 -22.02 10.88
CA SER A 274 28.69 -22.79 10.83
C SER A 274 29.91 -21.96 11.27
N THR A 275 29.98 -20.68 10.89
CA THR A 275 31.05 -19.76 11.34
C THR A 275 30.97 -19.41 12.82
N LYS A 276 29.76 -19.28 13.40
CA LYS A 276 29.59 -19.13 14.86
C LYS A 276 29.99 -20.39 15.63
N ALA A 277 29.71 -21.58 15.10
CA ALA A 277 30.11 -22.86 15.70
C ALA A 277 31.64 -23.10 15.62
N ALA A 278 32.33 -22.50 14.65
CA ALA A 278 33.77 -22.64 14.44
C ALA A 278 34.66 -21.69 15.28
N LYS A 279 34.10 -20.86 16.17
CA LYS A 279 34.93 -20.04 17.07
C LYS A 279 35.69 -20.96 18.05
N PRO A 280 37.04 -20.91 18.09
CA PRO A 280 37.81 -21.77 18.99
C PRO A 280 37.47 -21.42 20.44
N ARG A 281 37.23 -22.44 21.28
CA ARG A 281 37.22 -22.28 22.74
C ARG A 281 38.54 -21.61 23.13
N GLN A 282 38.49 -20.37 23.62
CA GLN A 282 39.66 -19.76 24.25
C GLN A 282 40.10 -20.71 25.37
N GLN A 283 41.24 -21.38 25.19
CA GLN A 283 41.92 -22.08 26.25
C GLN A 283 42.33 -21.02 27.27
N GLN A 284 41.62 -20.98 28.40
CA GLN A 284 42.08 -20.29 29.60
C GLN A 284 43.34 -21.02 30.07
N PHE A 285 44.51 -20.50 29.73
CA PHE A 285 45.74 -20.85 30.42
C PHE A 285 45.72 -20.10 31.76
N GLY A 286 45.55 -20.85 32.86
CA GLY A 286 45.67 -20.32 34.22
C GLY A 286 47.12 -19.93 34.53
N PRO A 287 47.34 -18.97 35.45
CA PRO A 287 48.69 -18.56 35.83
C PRO A 287 49.40 -19.67 36.61
N TRP A 288 50.70 -19.80 36.33
CA TRP A 288 51.65 -20.81 36.81
C TRP A 288 51.86 -20.79 38.32
#